data_AF-A0A7X8JK67-F1
#
_entry.id   AF-A0A7X8JK67-F1
#
_cell.length_a   1.000
_cell.length_b   1.000
_cell.length_c   1.000
_cell.angle_alpha   90.00
_cell.angle_beta   90.00
_cell.angle_gamma   90.00
#
_symmetry.space_group_name_H-M   'P 1'
#
loop_
_entity.id
_entity.type
_entity.pdbx_description
1 polymer ?
#
loop_
_entity_poly.entity_id
_entity_poly.type
_entity_poly.pdbx_seq_one_letter_code
_entity_poly.pdbx_strand_id
1 'polypeptide(L)' 'MSITKRLLARGDEVYLFNRGKNRECEALGAHYIIGDAFEPADLKAKIGDQKFDVVANFILFTPEQAQMNY' A
#
# COMPACT_ATOMS: atom_id res chain seq x y z
N MET A 1 7.11 7.04 15.30
CA MET A 1 5.92 6.24 14.93
C MET A 1 5.80 6.21 13.42
N SER A 2 5.59 5.06 12.78
CA SER A 2 5.39 5.01 11.32
C SER A 2 4.04 5.64 10.93
N ILE A 3 3.92 6.08 9.68
CA ILE A 3 2.67 6.65 9.14
C ILE A 3 1.53 5.64 9.29
N THR A 4 1.76 4.39 8.93
CA THR A 4 0.82 3.27 9.12
C THR A 4 0.28 3.19 10.54
N LYS A 5 1.16 3.16 11.55
CA LYS A 5 0.74 3.07 12.97
C LYS A 5 -0.08 4.29 13.39
N ARG A 6 0.21 5.48 12.84
CA ARG A 6 -0.56 6.71 13.12
C ARG A 6 -1.96 6.67 12.50
N LEU A 7 -2.10 6.20 11.27
CA LEU A 7 -3.40 6.09 10.58
C LEU A 7 -4.29 5.04 11.26
N LEU A 8 -3.72 3.88 11.59
CA LEU A 8 -4.43 2.84 12.36
C LEU A 8 -4.89 3.36 13.73
N ALA A 9 -4.03 4.09 14.45
CA ALA A 9 -4.40 4.69 15.73
C ALA A 9 -5.48 5.78 15.62
N ARG A 10 -5.62 6.42 14.45
CA ARG A 10 -6.72 7.37 14.16
C ARG A 10 -8.04 6.65 13.83
N GLY A 11 -8.00 5.34 13.57
CA GLY A 11 -9.15 4.53 13.18
C GLY A 11 -9.39 4.46 11.67
N ASP A 12 -8.39 4.82 10.85
CA ASP A 12 -8.51 4.69 9.40
C ASP A 12 -8.44 3.21 8.97
N GLU A 13 -9.15 2.85 7.92
CA GLU A 13 -8.98 1.57 7.24
C GLU A 13 -7.72 1.62 6.36
N VAL A 14 -6.72 0.78 6.66
CA VAL A 14 -5.40 0.84 6.02
C VAL A 14 -5.07 -0.46 5.30
N TYR A 15 -4.78 -0.35 4.01
CA TYR A 15 -4.27 -1.43 3.17
C TYR A 15 -2.79 -1.17 2.83
N LEU A 16 -1.96 -2.21 3.00
CA LEU A 16 -0.53 -2.17 2.68
C LEU A 16 -0.23 -3.08 1.50
N PHE A 17 0.06 -2.47 0.35
CA PHE A 17 0.50 -3.19 -0.85
C PHE A 17 2.03 -3.29 -0.88
N ASN A 18 2.58 -4.50 -0.69
CA ASN A 18 4.03 -4.70 -0.60
C ASN A 18 4.46 -6.08 -1.10
N ARG A 19 5.70 -6.20 -1.59
CA ARG A 19 6.31 -7.50 -1.93
C ARG A 19 6.61 -8.36 -0.71
N GLY A 20 7.03 -7.71 0.37
CA GLY A 20 7.50 -8.35 1.59
C GLY A 20 6.37 -8.96 2.41
N LYS A 21 6.71 -9.96 3.22
CA LYS A 21 5.78 -10.66 4.14
C LYS A 21 5.80 -10.10 5.56
N ASN A 22 6.43 -8.95 5.80
CA ASN A 22 6.42 -8.33 7.13
C ASN A 22 4.98 -7.91 7.48
N ARG A 23 4.48 -8.43 8.60
CA ARG A 23 3.10 -8.23 9.08
C ARG A 23 3.02 -7.53 10.44
N GLU A 24 4.00 -6.68 10.77
CA GLU A 24 4.07 -6.03 12.10
C GLU A 24 2.82 -5.19 12.49
N CYS A 25 2.03 -4.73 11.52
CA CYS A 25 0.83 -3.93 11.78
C CYS A 25 -0.47 -4.74 11.66
N GLU A 26 -0.39 -6.06 11.42
CA GLU A 26 -1.57 -6.94 11.34
C GLU A 26 -2.33 -6.96 12.67
N ALA A 27 -1.62 -7.04 13.80
CA ALA A 27 -2.22 -6.97 15.14
C ALA A 27 -2.86 -5.60 15.45
N LEU A 28 -2.56 -4.58 14.65
CA LEU A 28 -3.16 -3.24 14.74
C LEU A 28 -4.32 -3.03 13.75
N GLY A 29 -4.69 -4.07 12.98
CA GLY A 29 -5.82 -4.03 12.04
C GLY A 29 -5.46 -3.67 10.60
N ALA A 30 -4.17 -3.65 10.22
CA ALA A 30 -3.79 -3.41 8.83
C ALA A 30 -4.17 -4.58 7.91
N HIS A 31 -4.76 -4.27 6.76
CA HIS A 31 -4.93 -5.21 5.66
C HIS A 31 -3.66 -5.26 4.81
N TYR A 32 -3.36 -6.43 4.26
CA TYR A 32 -2.16 -6.61 3.45
C TYR A 32 -2.48 -7.22 2.10
N ILE A 33 -1.91 -6.62 1.06
CA ILE A 33 -1.98 -7.11 -0.31
C ILE A 33 -0.54 -7.38 -0.77
N ILE A 34 -0.24 -8.63 -1.10
CA ILE A 34 1.13 -9.01 -1.49
C ILE A 34 1.27 -8.87 -2.99
N GLY A 35 2.13 -7.97 -3.47
CA GLY A 35 2.41 -7.78 -4.90
C GLY A 35 3.55 -6.80 -5.18
N ASP A 36 3.87 -6.62 -6.46
CA ASP A 36 4.88 -5.64 -6.89
C ASP A 36 4.20 -4.45 -7.56
N ALA A 37 4.41 -3.24 -7.01
CA ALA A 37 3.78 -2.03 -7.51
C ALA A 37 4.35 -1.61 -8.88
N PHE A 38 5.51 -2.14 -9.26
CA PHE A 38 6.12 -1.94 -10.57
C PHE A 38 5.64 -2.94 -11.63
N GLU A 39 4.70 -3.83 -11.28
CA GLU A 39 4.04 -4.76 -12.20
C GLU A 39 2.56 -4.36 -12.34
N PRO A 40 2.20 -3.44 -13.27
CA PRO A 40 0.86 -2.83 -13.29
C PRO A 40 -0.29 -3.83 -13.47
N ALA A 41 -0.05 -4.92 -14.21
CA ALA A 41 -1.04 -5.97 -14.40
C ALA A 41 -1.33 -6.74 -13.10
N ASP A 42 -0.29 -7.03 -12.30
CA ASP A 42 -0.41 -7.68 -11.01
C ASP A 42 -1.08 -6.76 -9.99
N LEU A 43 -0.66 -5.49 -9.94
CA LEU A 43 -1.28 -4.45 -9.11
C LEU A 43 -2.79 -4.36 -9.41
N LYS A 44 -3.17 -4.20 -10.67
CA LYS A 44 -4.56 -4.09 -11.09
C LYS A 44 -5.37 -5.34 -10.73
N ALA A 45 -4.81 -6.53 -10.94
CA ALA A 45 -5.49 -7.78 -10.62
C ALA A 45 -5.74 -7.94 -9.11
N LYS A 46 -4.79 -7.51 -8.27
CA LYS A 46 -4.85 -7.66 -6.81
C LYS A 46 -5.69 -6.61 -6.11
N ILE A 47 -5.66 -5.37 -6.61
CA ILE A 47 -6.53 -4.29 -6.13
C ILE A 47 -7.98 -4.54 -6.60
N GLY A 48 -8.15 -5.03 -7.82
CA GLY A 48 -9.46 -5.29 -8.40
C GLY A 48 -10.31 -4.01 -8.45
N ASP A 49 -11.54 -4.11 -7.94
CA ASP A 49 -12.51 -3.01 -7.93
C ASP A 49 -12.48 -2.17 -6.63
N GLN A 50 -11.52 -2.42 -5.74
CA GLN A 50 -11.38 -1.65 -4.50
C GLN A 50 -11.20 -0.15 -4.80
N LYS A 51 -11.78 0.68 -3.94
CA LYS A 51 -11.68 2.13 -4.00
C LYS A 51 -11.02 2.65 -2.74
N PHE A 52 -10.12 3.60 -2.91
CA PHE A 52 -9.41 4.24 -1.82
C PHE A 52 -9.62 5.74 -1.92
N ASP A 53 -9.96 6.38 -0.81
CA ASP A 53 -10.04 7.84 -0.74
C ASP A 53 -8.65 8.48 -0.89
N VAL A 54 -7.60 7.78 -0.43
CA VAL A 54 -6.22 8.23 -0.46
C VAL A 54 -5.30 7.06 -0.82
N VAL A 55 -4.38 7.29 -1.76
CA VAL A 55 -3.27 6.38 -2.08
C VAL A 55 -1.96 7.10 -1.80
N ALA A 56 -1.12 6.51 -0.97
CA ALA A 56 0.21 7.04 -0.65
C ALA A 56 1.30 6.08 -1.17
N ASN A 57 2.05 6.52 -2.18
CA ASN A 57 3.15 5.74 -2.74
C ASN A 57 4.47 6.08 -2.03
N PHE A 58 4.99 5.13 -1.26
CA PHE A 58 6.26 5.26 -0.53
C PHE A 58 7.43 4.53 -1.21
N ILE A 59 7.19 3.83 -2.33
CA ILE A 59 8.18 3.00 -3.02
C ILE A 59 8.63 3.75 -4.29
N LEU A 60 9.33 4.86 -4.10
CA LEU A 60 9.83 5.74 -5.15
C LEU A 60 11.32 5.99 -4.92
N PHE A 61 12.16 5.30 -5.70
CA PHE A 61 13.62 5.38 -5.64
C PHE A 61 14.22 6.19 -6.81
N THR A 62 13.45 6.41 -7.88
CA THR A 62 13.88 7.24 -9.02
C THR A 62 12.82 8.30 -9.38
N PRO A 63 13.21 9.42 -10.01
CA PRO A 63 12.27 10.44 -10.48
C PRO A 63 11.22 9.89 -11.46
N GLU A 64 11.60 8.95 -12.32
CA GLU A 64 10.72 8.35 -13.33
C GLU A 64 9.58 7.56 -12.67
N GLN A 65 9.88 6.88 -11.55
CA GLN A 65 8.85 6.15 -10.79
C GLN A 65 7.78 7.09 -10.22
N ALA A 66 8.14 8.33 -9.88
CA ALA A 66 7.19 9.32 -9.38
C ALA A 66 6.26 9.87 -10.48
N GLN A 67 6.63 9.68 -11.75
CA GLN A 67 5.86 10.11 -12.92
C GLN A 67 4.94 9.01 -13.47
N MET A 68 5.04 7.77 -12.95
CA MET A 68 4.17 6.66 -13.35
C MET A 68 2.73 6.94 -12.93
N ASN A 69 1.80 6.75 -13.88
CA ASN A 69 0.37 6.87 -13.64
C ASN A 69 -0.28 5.48 -13.52
N TYR A 70 -0.91 5.29 -12.36
CA TYR A 70 -1.74 4.19 -11.84
C TYR A 70 -3.04 3.95 -12.60
#